data_AF-A0ABD5S2X7-F1
#
_entry.id   AF-A0ABD5S2X7-F1
#
_cell.length_a   1.000
_cell.length_b   1.000
_cell.length_c   1.000
_cell.angle_alpha   90.00
_cell.angle_beta   90.00
_cell.angle_gamma   90.00
#
_symmetry.space_group_name_H-M   'P 1'
#
loop_
_entity.id
_entity.type
_entity.pdbx_description
1 polymer ?
#
loop_
_entity_poly.entity_id
_entity_poly.type
_entity_poly.pdbx_seq_one_letter_code
_entity_poly.pdbx_strand_id
1 'polypeptide(L)'
;EREVESPGWHTVDLGAELRDALDAVGEREAAFQILKGVKGLTSATKTPEPVEKGVLRAKHGVTSFKDGTVRYDMTDLPVTAVRPQELDVTADQFRALGYDTDVDGEPLRHDDQLVELKVQDVVLSDGSAEHMLKTANFVDDLLERFYDLPPFYEVEEREDLVGELVFGMAPHTSAAVVGRVVGFTSAG
;
A
#
# COMPACT_ATOMS: atom_id res chain seq x y z
N GLU A 1 -22.84 25.37 1.37
CA GLU A 1 -21.44 25.53 1.82
C GLU A 1 -21.43 25.50 3.34
N ARG A 2 -20.54 24.74 3.99
CA ARG A 2 -20.29 24.91 5.43
C ARG A 2 -19.37 26.12 5.57
N GLU A 3 -19.77 27.13 6.32
CA GLU A 3 -18.88 28.22 6.74
C GLU A 3 -17.66 27.60 7.43
N VAL A 4 -16.47 27.83 6.85
CA VAL A 4 -15.21 27.45 7.48
C VAL A 4 -14.88 28.55 8.48
N GLU A 5 -15.19 28.32 9.75
CA GLU A 5 -14.66 29.16 10.82
C GLU A 5 -13.12 29.10 10.78
N SER A 6 -12.48 30.24 10.98
CA SER A 6 -11.01 30.29 10.98
C SER A 6 -10.49 29.46 12.16
N PRO A 7 -9.54 28.53 11.94
CA PRO A 7 -9.02 27.68 13.00
C PRO A 7 -8.33 28.53 14.08
N GLY A 8 -8.65 28.23 15.34
CA GLY A 8 -8.09 28.90 16.51
C GLY A 8 -6.82 28.22 17.03
N TRP A 9 -6.12 28.91 17.93
CA TRP A 9 -5.00 28.31 18.67
C TRP A 9 -5.54 27.49 19.85
N HIS A 10 -5.06 26.25 19.96
CA HIS A 10 -5.37 25.34 21.06
C HIS A 10 -4.08 24.79 21.65
N THR A 11 -4.06 24.64 22.98
CA THR A 11 -2.99 23.92 23.67
C THR A 11 -3.38 22.46 23.77
N VAL A 12 -2.47 21.57 23.34
CA VAL A 12 -2.67 20.13 23.34
C VAL A 12 -1.54 19.48 24.16
N ASP A 13 -1.89 18.59 25.07
CA ASP A 13 -0.93 17.75 25.79
C ASP A 13 -0.62 16.51 24.95
N LEU A 14 0.42 16.59 24.11
CA LEU A 14 0.81 15.49 23.23
C LEU A 14 1.15 14.20 23.99
N GLY A 15 1.61 14.30 25.25
CA GLY A 15 1.92 13.13 26.06
C GLY A 15 0.66 12.43 26.56
N ALA A 16 -0.41 13.17 26.85
CA ALA A 16 -1.73 12.60 27.12
C ALA A 16 -2.34 11.97 25.85
N GLU A 17 -2.40 12.71 24.75
CA GLU A 17 -2.95 12.23 23.47
C GLU A 17 -2.27 10.94 22.97
N LEU A 18 -0.95 10.85 23.09
CA LEU A 18 -0.22 9.65 22.70
C LEU A 18 -0.56 8.45 23.58
N ARG A 19 -0.69 8.65 24.90
CA ARG A 19 -1.04 7.56 25.83
C ARG A 19 -2.45 7.06 25.58
N ASP A 20 -3.40 7.98 25.43
CA ASP A 20 -4.80 7.65 25.13
C ASP A 20 -4.90 6.89 23.80
N ALA A 21 -4.15 7.33 22.78
CA ALA A 21 -4.10 6.65 21.48
C ALA A 21 -3.49 5.24 21.57
N LEU A 22 -2.39 5.07 22.31
CA LEU A 22 -1.77 3.75 22.53
C LEU A 22 -2.75 2.79 23.21
N ASP A 23 -3.44 3.26 24.26
CA ASP A 23 -4.44 2.46 24.98
C ASP A 23 -5.63 2.10 24.07
N ALA A 24 -6.09 3.04 23.24
CA ALA A 24 -7.20 2.83 22.31
C ALA A 24 -6.93 1.73 21.28
N VAL A 25 -5.72 1.69 20.69
CA VAL A 25 -5.35 0.63 19.72
C VAL A 25 -4.69 -0.59 20.36
N GLY A 26 -4.55 -0.63 21.69
CA GLY A 26 -3.95 -1.74 22.42
C GLY A 26 -2.44 -1.90 22.22
N GLU A 27 -1.75 -0.81 21.91
CA GLU A 27 -0.31 -0.78 21.65
C GLU A 27 0.49 -0.26 22.86
N ARG A 28 1.81 -0.46 22.83
CA ARG A 28 2.74 0.04 23.87
C ARG A 28 3.81 0.91 23.26
N GLU A 29 4.40 1.80 24.06
CA GLU A 29 5.50 2.67 23.61
C GLU A 29 6.69 1.91 23.00
N ALA A 30 6.90 0.65 23.38
CA ALA A 30 7.96 -0.20 22.84
C ALA A 30 7.66 -0.76 21.42
N ALA A 31 6.45 -0.59 20.89
CA ALA A 31 6.04 -1.12 19.59
C ALA A 31 6.75 -0.42 18.40
N PHE A 32 7.28 0.79 18.61
CA PHE A 32 7.99 1.56 17.59
C PHE A 32 9.06 2.44 18.23
N GLN A 33 10.06 2.87 17.46
CA GLN A 33 11.15 3.70 18.00
C GLN A 33 10.77 5.18 18.13
N ILE A 34 9.97 5.69 17.19
CA ILE A 34 9.60 7.11 17.13
C ILE A 34 8.30 7.30 16.36
N LEU A 35 7.39 8.13 16.87
CA LEU A 35 6.24 8.65 16.15
C LEU A 35 6.56 10.04 15.61
N LYS A 36 6.67 10.19 14.29
CA LYS A 36 6.94 11.48 13.65
C LYS A 36 5.64 12.18 13.28
N GLY A 37 5.48 13.43 13.74
CA GLY A 37 4.40 14.32 13.34
C GLY A 37 4.87 15.45 12.41
N VAL A 38 3.94 16.33 12.04
CA VAL A 38 4.26 17.58 11.34
C VAL A 38 4.43 18.74 12.32
N LYS A 39 5.31 19.70 12.00
CA LYS A 39 5.51 20.91 12.82
C LYS A 39 4.25 21.79 12.91
N GLY A 40 3.38 21.71 11.91
CA GLY A 40 2.11 22.41 11.87
C GLY A 40 1.29 21.96 10.66
N LEU A 41 -0.03 21.94 10.83
CA LEU A 41 -0.96 21.54 9.78
C LEU A 41 -1.00 22.61 8.69
N THR A 42 -0.94 22.21 7.42
CA THR A 42 -1.02 23.12 6.27
C THR A 42 -2.43 23.18 5.66
N SER A 43 -3.32 22.26 6.02
CA SER A 43 -4.71 22.24 5.57
C SER A 43 -5.48 23.49 6.01
N ALA A 44 -6.56 23.81 5.29
CA ALA A 44 -7.40 24.97 5.58
C ALA A 44 -8.12 24.83 6.93
N THR A 45 -8.63 23.63 7.23
CA THR A 45 -9.39 23.36 8.47
C THR A 45 -8.51 23.10 9.68
N LYS A 46 -7.21 22.83 9.48
CA LYS A 46 -6.27 22.45 10.55
C LYS A 46 -6.79 21.30 11.42
N THR A 47 -7.58 20.39 10.84
CA THR A 47 -8.01 19.16 11.51
C THR A 47 -6.85 18.17 11.50
N PRO A 48 -6.33 17.74 12.66
CA PRO A 48 -5.31 16.70 12.72
C PRO A 48 -5.90 15.33 12.35
N GLU A 49 -5.06 14.44 11.83
CA GLU A 49 -5.39 13.01 11.76
C GLU A 49 -5.36 12.40 13.18
N PRO A 50 -6.24 11.42 13.50
CA PRO A 50 -6.17 10.71 14.77
C PRO A 50 -4.79 10.08 15.03
N VAL A 51 -4.29 10.21 16.27
CA VAL A 51 -2.93 9.80 16.66
C VAL A 51 -2.78 8.28 16.58
N GLU A 52 -3.85 7.54 16.81
CA GLU A 52 -3.98 6.09 16.70
C GLU A 52 -3.49 5.60 15.33
N LYS A 53 -3.87 6.29 14.26
CA LYS A 53 -3.40 5.97 12.90
C LYS A 53 -1.90 6.16 12.77
N GLY A 54 -1.36 7.20 13.40
CA GLY A 54 0.08 7.45 13.45
C GLY A 54 0.82 6.34 14.20
N VAL A 55 0.30 5.90 15.34
CA VAL A 55 0.84 4.79 16.14
C VAL A 55 0.92 3.51 15.30
N LEU A 56 -0.17 3.13 14.63
CA LEU A 56 -0.22 1.94 13.79
C LEU A 56 0.72 2.05 12.58
N ARG A 57 0.82 3.23 11.94
CA ARG A 57 1.80 3.45 10.87
C ARG A 57 3.24 3.28 11.36
N ALA A 58 3.57 3.82 12.54
CA ALA A 58 4.90 3.72 13.13
C ALA A 58 5.26 2.27 13.50
N LYS A 59 4.31 1.50 14.02
CA LYS A 59 4.46 0.05 14.30
C LYS A 59 4.88 -0.72 13.05
N HIS A 60 4.24 -0.45 11.92
CA HIS A 60 4.50 -1.14 10.64
C HIS A 60 5.62 -0.50 9.80
N GLY A 61 6.23 0.59 10.28
CA GLY A 61 7.29 1.27 9.55
C GLY A 61 6.85 1.94 8.24
N VAL A 62 5.56 2.27 8.10
CA VAL A 62 5.00 2.98 6.95
C VAL A 62 4.87 4.47 7.25
N THR A 63 4.94 5.31 6.22
CA THR A 63 4.84 6.77 6.36
C THR A 63 3.71 7.33 5.50
N SER A 64 3.05 8.36 6.00
CA SER A 64 1.94 9.02 5.30
C SER A 64 2.42 10.18 4.44
N PHE A 65 1.80 10.34 3.29
CA PHE A 65 1.87 11.55 2.48
C PHE A 65 0.93 12.63 3.02
N LYS A 66 1.00 13.86 2.46
CA LYS A 66 0.26 15.04 2.96
C LYS A 66 -1.27 14.88 2.95
N ASP A 67 -1.79 13.95 2.15
CA ASP A 67 -3.21 13.62 2.02
C ASP A 67 -3.61 12.38 2.83
N GLY A 68 -2.70 11.82 3.63
CA GLY A 68 -2.95 10.63 4.47
C GLY A 68 -2.71 9.28 3.77
N THR A 69 -2.42 9.29 2.46
CA THR A 69 -2.10 8.05 1.71
C THR A 69 -0.71 7.52 2.03
N VAL A 70 -0.48 6.22 1.89
CA VAL A 70 0.85 5.61 1.90
C VAL A 70 1.28 5.42 0.45
N ARG A 71 2.51 5.81 0.10
CA ARG A 71 3.01 5.80 -1.28
C ARG A 71 4.42 5.25 -1.34
N TYR A 72 4.70 4.53 -2.42
CA TYR A 72 6.02 4.07 -2.80
C TYR A 72 6.42 4.70 -4.13
N ASP A 73 7.50 5.49 -4.12
CA ASP A 73 8.04 6.08 -5.35
C ASP A 73 8.91 5.04 -6.06
N MET A 74 8.65 4.80 -7.35
CA MET A 74 9.41 3.84 -8.17
C MET A 74 9.70 4.42 -9.55
N THR A 75 10.72 3.86 -10.22
CA THR A 75 10.93 4.07 -11.65
C THR A 75 10.25 2.93 -12.39
N ASP A 76 9.34 3.25 -13.30
CA ASP A 76 8.66 2.27 -14.14
C ASP A 76 9.39 2.06 -15.48
N LEU A 77 9.35 0.83 -15.96
CA LEU A 77 9.89 0.44 -17.27
C LEU A 77 8.76 -0.21 -18.07
N PRO A 78 8.53 0.22 -19.32
CA PRO A 78 7.50 -0.37 -20.15
C PRO A 78 7.91 -1.77 -20.59
N VAL A 79 7.02 -2.74 -20.37
CA VAL A 79 7.16 -4.13 -20.82
C VAL A 79 5.84 -4.57 -21.42
N THR A 80 5.90 -5.28 -22.54
CA THR A 80 4.71 -5.77 -23.26
C THR A 80 4.52 -7.28 -23.14
N ALA A 81 5.58 -8.02 -22.83
CA ALA A 81 5.53 -9.46 -22.67
C ALA A 81 6.56 -9.94 -21.64
N VAL A 82 6.22 -11.01 -20.94
CA VAL A 82 6.97 -11.56 -19.80
C VAL A 82 6.91 -13.08 -19.82
N ARG A 83 7.88 -13.76 -19.21
CA ARG A 83 7.73 -15.18 -18.86
C ARG A 83 7.36 -15.29 -17.38
N PRO A 84 6.39 -16.13 -16.98
CA PRO A 84 6.05 -16.33 -15.57
C PRO A 84 7.29 -16.56 -14.66
N GLN A 85 8.23 -17.39 -15.11
CA GLN A 85 9.46 -17.69 -14.36
C GLN A 85 10.39 -16.47 -14.14
N GLU A 86 10.27 -15.41 -14.94
CA GLU A 86 11.02 -14.16 -14.76
C GLU A 86 10.40 -13.29 -13.66
N LEU A 87 9.17 -13.60 -13.26
CA LEU A 87 8.35 -12.83 -12.33
C LEU A 87 8.12 -13.53 -10.99
N ASP A 88 8.87 -14.59 -10.71
CA ASP A 88 8.71 -15.46 -9.53
C ASP A 88 7.27 -16.01 -9.37
N VAL A 89 6.62 -16.34 -10.48
CA VAL A 89 5.27 -16.91 -10.52
C VAL A 89 5.17 -18.03 -11.55
N THR A 90 4.13 -18.85 -11.42
CA THR A 90 3.90 -20.03 -12.27
C THR A 90 2.91 -19.73 -13.39
N ALA A 91 2.95 -20.55 -14.45
CA ALA A 91 1.93 -20.59 -15.49
C ALA A 91 0.53 -20.85 -14.90
N ASP A 92 0.43 -21.64 -13.82
CA ASP A 92 -0.83 -21.85 -13.10
C ASP A 92 -1.39 -20.58 -12.47
N GLN A 93 -0.56 -19.78 -11.80
CA GLN A 93 -0.95 -18.49 -11.26
C GLN A 93 -1.37 -17.52 -12.38
N PHE A 94 -0.61 -17.45 -13.48
CA PHE A 94 -0.99 -16.65 -14.64
C PHE A 94 -2.35 -17.09 -15.23
N ARG A 95 -2.59 -18.40 -15.35
CA ARG A 95 -3.90 -18.93 -15.77
C ARG A 95 -5.02 -18.51 -14.82
N ALA A 96 -4.80 -18.54 -13.51
CA ALA A 96 -5.77 -18.05 -12.52
C ALA A 96 -6.09 -16.54 -12.69
N LEU A 97 -5.13 -15.75 -13.18
CA LEU A 97 -5.30 -14.33 -13.54
C LEU A 97 -5.95 -14.12 -14.93
N GLY A 98 -6.28 -15.21 -15.62
CA GLY A 98 -6.96 -15.24 -16.92
C GLY A 98 -6.02 -15.10 -18.11
N TYR A 99 -4.77 -15.56 -18.01
CA TYR A 99 -3.87 -15.70 -19.15
C TYR A 99 -3.99 -17.12 -19.72
N ASP A 100 -4.64 -17.28 -20.87
CA ASP A 100 -4.97 -18.60 -21.44
C ASP A 100 -3.92 -19.11 -22.44
N THR A 101 -3.30 -18.21 -23.19
CA THR A 101 -2.36 -18.52 -24.28
C THR A 101 -1.10 -17.66 -24.19
N ASP A 102 -0.02 -18.16 -24.79
CA ASP A 102 1.20 -17.39 -25.03
C ASP A 102 1.07 -16.46 -26.26
N VAL A 103 2.15 -15.75 -26.59
CA VAL A 103 2.20 -14.81 -27.73
C VAL A 103 1.99 -15.47 -29.10
N ASP A 104 2.24 -16.77 -29.22
CA ASP A 104 2.06 -17.53 -30.45
C ASP A 104 0.64 -18.13 -30.56
N GLY A 105 -0.19 -17.94 -29.51
CA GLY A 105 -1.54 -18.48 -29.42
C GLY A 105 -1.60 -19.92 -28.91
N GLU A 106 -0.49 -20.47 -28.45
CA GLU A 106 -0.45 -21.80 -27.87
C GLU A 106 -0.94 -21.77 -26.42
N PRO A 107 -1.62 -22.82 -25.92
CA PRO A 107 -2.07 -22.85 -24.53
C PRO A 107 -0.93 -22.65 -23.54
N LEU A 108 -1.13 -21.77 -22.55
CA LEU A 108 -0.16 -21.52 -21.49
C LEU A 108 -0.06 -22.74 -20.58
N ARG A 109 1.10 -23.42 -20.58
CA ARG A 109 1.37 -24.68 -19.87
C ARG A 109 2.67 -24.67 -19.09
N HIS A 110 3.65 -23.88 -19.52
CA HIS A 110 5.00 -23.86 -18.96
C HIS A 110 5.41 -22.45 -18.57
N ASP A 111 6.18 -22.35 -17.49
CA ASP A 111 6.59 -21.07 -16.88
C ASP A 111 7.58 -20.28 -17.74
N ASP A 112 8.18 -20.93 -18.74
CA ASP A 112 9.08 -20.32 -19.71
C ASP A 112 8.37 -19.81 -20.97
N GLN A 113 7.05 -20.00 -21.12
CA GLN A 113 6.33 -19.42 -22.26
C GLN A 113 6.26 -17.90 -22.15
N LEU A 114 6.42 -17.20 -23.29
CA LEU A 114 6.33 -15.76 -23.36
C LEU A 114 4.86 -15.34 -23.49
N VAL A 115 4.36 -14.53 -22.58
CA VAL A 115 2.95 -14.12 -22.50
C VAL A 115 2.85 -12.60 -22.70
N GLU A 116 1.90 -12.15 -23.51
CA GLU A 116 1.59 -10.73 -23.66
C GLU A 116 0.91 -10.21 -22.38
N LEU A 117 1.46 -9.17 -21.77
CA LEU A 117 0.96 -8.59 -20.53
C LEU A 117 -0.34 -7.82 -20.78
N LYS A 118 -1.35 -8.00 -19.91
CA LYS A 118 -2.59 -7.23 -19.98
C LYS A 118 -2.34 -5.76 -19.63
N VAL A 119 -3.14 -4.86 -20.20
CA VAL A 119 -2.95 -3.40 -20.15
C VAL A 119 -2.77 -2.81 -18.75
N GLN A 120 -3.44 -3.37 -17.74
CA GLN A 120 -3.42 -2.85 -16.36
C GLN A 120 -2.67 -3.80 -15.39
N ASP A 121 -2.03 -4.83 -15.91
CA ASP A 121 -1.24 -5.73 -15.08
C ASP A 121 0.16 -5.16 -14.90
N VAL A 122 0.67 -5.23 -13.67
CA VAL A 122 1.96 -4.63 -13.27
C VAL A 122 2.84 -5.65 -12.57
N VAL A 123 4.14 -5.52 -12.79
CA VAL A 123 5.18 -6.27 -12.09
C VAL A 123 5.77 -5.35 -11.03
N LEU A 124 5.82 -5.82 -9.79
CA LEU A 124 6.38 -5.06 -8.67
C LEU A 124 7.85 -5.40 -8.48
N SER A 125 8.67 -4.42 -8.07
CA SER A 125 10.00 -4.72 -7.55
C SER A 125 9.92 -5.26 -6.13
N ASP A 126 10.94 -6.00 -5.68
CA ASP A 126 11.01 -6.51 -4.30
C ASP A 126 10.81 -5.41 -3.24
N GLY A 127 11.41 -4.23 -3.44
CA GLY A 127 11.25 -3.10 -2.52
C GLY A 127 9.81 -2.57 -2.46
N SER A 128 9.10 -2.54 -3.60
CA SER A 128 7.70 -2.14 -3.65
C SER A 128 6.77 -3.19 -3.04
N ALA A 129 7.07 -4.48 -3.22
CA ALA A 129 6.33 -5.58 -2.60
C ALA A 129 6.49 -5.58 -1.08
N GLU A 130 7.72 -5.41 -0.56
CA GLU A 130 7.96 -5.29 0.88
C GLU A 130 7.20 -4.10 1.48
N HIS A 131 7.16 -2.98 0.77
CA HIS A 131 6.40 -1.81 1.20
C HIS A 131 4.88 -2.06 1.19
N MET A 132 4.37 -2.76 0.18
CA MET A 132 2.96 -3.16 0.07
C MET A 132 2.57 -4.10 1.23
N LEU A 133 3.39 -5.10 1.58
CA LEU A 133 3.13 -5.99 2.72
C LEU A 133 3.00 -5.21 4.03
N LYS A 134 3.93 -4.29 4.31
CA LYS A 134 3.85 -3.43 5.50
C LYS A 134 2.60 -2.54 5.49
N THR A 135 2.18 -2.10 4.30
CA THR A 135 0.99 -1.28 4.14
C THR A 135 -0.29 -2.09 4.36
N ALA A 136 -0.35 -3.31 3.84
CA ALA A 136 -1.47 -4.24 4.06
C ALA A 136 -1.62 -4.58 5.55
N ASN A 137 -0.53 -4.95 6.22
CA ASN A 137 -0.50 -5.20 7.66
C ASN A 137 -0.95 -3.97 8.48
N PHE A 138 -0.56 -2.77 8.06
CA PHE A 138 -1.07 -1.53 8.65
C PHE A 138 -2.58 -1.36 8.45
N VAL A 139 -3.10 -1.65 7.25
CA VAL A 139 -4.53 -1.51 6.96
C VAL A 139 -5.34 -2.52 7.76
N ASP A 140 -4.87 -3.76 7.89
CA ASP A 140 -5.55 -4.79 8.67
C ASP A 140 -5.62 -4.42 10.15
N ASP A 141 -4.49 -4.02 10.75
CA ASP A 141 -4.47 -3.51 12.13
C ASP A 141 -5.35 -2.26 12.27
N LEU A 142 -5.40 -1.38 11.27
CA LEU A 142 -6.25 -0.20 11.31
C LEU A 142 -7.73 -0.57 11.29
N LEU A 143 -8.11 -1.54 10.46
CA LEU A 143 -9.48 -2.06 10.40
C LEU A 143 -9.87 -2.68 11.75
N GLU A 144 -9.04 -3.56 12.29
CA GLU A 144 -9.33 -4.25 13.55
C GLU A 144 -9.28 -3.32 14.77
N ARG A 145 -8.20 -2.56 14.93
CA ARG A 145 -7.89 -1.83 16.19
C ARG A 145 -8.56 -0.47 16.29
N PHE A 146 -8.83 0.18 15.16
CA PHE A 146 -9.37 1.53 15.15
C PHE A 146 -10.81 1.58 14.64
N TYR A 147 -11.19 0.67 13.74
CA TYR A 147 -12.53 0.64 13.15
C TYR A 147 -13.42 -0.51 13.66
N ASP A 148 -12.90 -1.43 14.47
CA ASP A 148 -13.61 -2.64 14.92
C ASP A 148 -14.18 -3.46 13.74
N LEU A 149 -13.42 -3.55 12.65
CA LEU A 149 -13.75 -4.29 11.44
C LEU A 149 -12.81 -5.48 11.24
N PRO A 150 -13.25 -6.56 10.59
CA PRO A 150 -12.36 -7.66 10.22
C PRO A 150 -11.18 -7.16 9.35
N PRO A 151 -10.01 -7.83 9.42
CA PRO A 151 -8.92 -7.57 8.48
C PRO A 151 -9.36 -7.89 7.05
N PHE A 152 -8.68 -7.30 6.07
CA PHE A 152 -9.04 -7.43 4.66
C PHE A 152 -7.99 -8.22 3.87
N TYR A 153 -6.71 -7.91 4.04
CA TYR A 153 -5.64 -8.46 3.20
C TYR A 153 -5.14 -9.80 3.72
N GLU A 154 -4.80 -9.87 5.01
CA GLU A 154 -4.27 -11.07 5.66
C GLU A 154 -3.06 -11.68 4.89
N VAL A 155 -2.24 -10.82 4.29
CA VAL A 155 -1.07 -11.23 3.48
C VAL A 155 0.14 -11.51 4.37
N GLU A 156 0.81 -12.65 4.14
CA GLU A 156 1.97 -13.06 4.92
C GLU A 156 3.27 -12.94 4.11
N GLU A 157 3.19 -13.25 2.82
CA GLU A 157 4.32 -13.25 1.89
C GLU A 157 4.00 -12.48 0.60
N ARG A 158 5.03 -12.09 -0.16
CA ARG A 158 4.84 -11.22 -1.34
C ARG A 158 3.95 -11.91 -2.38
N GLU A 159 4.01 -13.23 -2.47
CA GLU A 159 3.22 -14.05 -3.38
C GLU A 159 1.71 -13.89 -3.14
N ASP A 160 1.29 -13.56 -1.91
CA ASP A 160 -0.11 -13.26 -1.59
C ASP A 160 -0.60 -11.95 -2.22
N LEU A 161 0.31 -11.05 -2.62
CA LEU A 161 -0.06 -9.82 -3.34
C LEU A 161 -0.43 -10.10 -4.80
N VAL A 162 -0.20 -11.30 -5.34
CA VAL A 162 -0.56 -11.62 -6.73
C VAL A 162 -2.07 -11.59 -6.90
N GLY A 163 -2.54 -10.72 -7.80
CA GLY A 163 -3.96 -10.46 -8.02
C GLY A 163 -4.51 -9.26 -7.25
N GLU A 164 -3.77 -8.73 -6.28
CA GLU A 164 -4.16 -7.52 -5.55
C GLU A 164 -4.12 -6.28 -6.43
N LEU A 165 -4.99 -5.31 -6.08
CA LEU A 165 -5.14 -4.07 -6.81
C LEU A 165 -4.26 -2.96 -6.22
N VAL A 166 -3.60 -2.22 -7.09
CA VAL A 166 -2.76 -1.07 -6.74
C VAL A 166 -3.20 0.18 -7.50
N PHE A 167 -2.87 1.36 -6.96
CA PHE A 167 -3.07 2.63 -7.64
C PHE A 167 -1.74 3.20 -8.15
N GLY A 168 -1.60 3.28 -9.47
CA GLY A 168 -0.52 4.02 -10.12
C GLY A 168 -0.89 5.50 -10.24
N MET A 169 -0.01 6.38 -9.75
CA MET A 169 -0.19 7.83 -9.85
C MET A 169 1.08 8.49 -10.39
N ALA A 170 0.96 9.12 -11.57
CA ALA A 170 2.06 9.90 -12.11
C ALA A 170 2.23 11.21 -11.34
N PRO A 171 3.47 11.74 -11.22
CA PRO A 171 3.70 13.07 -10.65
C PRO A 171 2.81 14.13 -11.31
N HIS A 172 2.34 15.09 -10.51
CA HIS A 172 1.52 16.22 -10.97
C HIS A 172 0.15 15.88 -11.59
N THR A 173 -0.27 14.62 -11.53
CA THR A 173 -1.62 14.20 -11.92
C THR A 173 -2.52 14.00 -10.70
N SER A 174 -3.84 14.13 -10.90
CA SER A 174 -4.85 13.90 -9.87
C SER A 174 -5.72 12.66 -10.16
N ALA A 175 -5.46 11.96 -11.26
CA ALA A 175 -6.14 10.73 -11.64
C ALA A 175 -5.21 9.54 -11.41
N ALA A 176 -5.66 8.58 -10.61
CA ALA A 176 -4.98 7.32 -10.43
C ALA A 176 -5.48 6.29 -11.45
N VAL A 177 -4.59 5.39 -11.87
CA VAL A 177 -4.93 4.22 -12.67
C VAL A 177 -4.89 3.00 -11.77
N VAL A 178 -5.95 2.18 -11.81
CA VAL A 178 -5.94 0.87 -11.14
C VAL A 178 -5.05 -0.06 -11.94
N GLY A 179 -4.14 -0.73 -11.24
CA GLY A 179 -3.36 -1.85 -11.75
C GLY A 179 -3.59 -3.10 -10.91
N ARG A 180 -3.22 -4.26 -11.45
CA ARG A 180 -3.26 -5.55 -10.75
C ARG A 180 -1.86 -6.15 -10.72
N VAL A 181 -1.40 -6.58 -9.57
CA VAL A 181 -0.09 -7.22 -9.42
C VAL A 181 -0.10 -8.60 -10.05
N VAL A 182 0.88 -8.90 -10.90
CA VAL A 182 1.00 -10.22 -11.55
C VAL A 182 2.28 -10.99 -11.22
N GLY A 183 3.21 -10.36 -10.51
CA GLY A 183 4.46 -10.97 -10.10
C GLY A 183 5.52 -9.95 -9.70
N PHE A 184 6.74 -10.43 -9.48
CA PHE A 184 7.80 -9.68 -8.83
C PHE A 184 9.10 -9.72 -9.60
N THR A 185 9.93 -8.70 -9.46
CA THR A 185 11.28 -8.68 -10.01
C THR A 185 12.30 -8.19 -8.99
N SER A 186 13.51 -8.71 -9.09
CA SER A 186 14.67 -8.26 -8.30
C SER A 186 15.30 -6.97 -8.84
N ALA A 187 14.85 -6.49 -10.01
CA ALA A 187 15.25 -5.18 -10.52
C ALA A 187 14.62 -4.05 -9.68
N GLY A 188 15.44 -3.10 -9.25
CA GLY A 188 15.04 -1.95 -8.43
C GLY A 188 15.70 -0.65 -8.87
#